data_AF-A0A4R0NAC2-F1
#
_entry.id   AF-A0A4R0NAC2-F1
#
_cell.length_a   1.000
_cell.length_b   1.000
_cell.length_c   1.000
_cell.angle_alpha   90.00
_cell.angle_beta   90.00
_cell.angle_gamma   90.00
#
_symmetry.space_group_name_H-M   'P 1'
#
loop_
_entity.id
_entity.type
_entity.pdbx_description
1 polymer ?
#
loop_
_entity_poly.entity_id
_entity_poly.type
_entity_poly.pdbx_seq_one_letter_code
_entity_poly.pdbx_strand_id
1 'polypeptide(L)'
;MKYFLLICCLGYLSGCSSYRPLSKDNIKAVHVLFKDRGWGHHAGYKLYDGSIATWDKKNIGVKAALNNHQNKRSLLKKEGSDYLAPLFVNKKNFRYTPIKVTPLKEFGYIEMNSNQLIFYGIMGNTFIDLTNDKVYH
;
A
#
# COMPACT_ATOMS: atom_id res chain seq x y z
N MET A 1 50.47 20.68 -5.98
CA MET A 1 49.18 20.83 -5.25
C MET A 1 48.42 19.52 -5.38
N LYS A 2 48.51 18.68 -4.36
CA LYS A 2 47.83 17.39 -4.25
C LYS A 2 46.62 17.59 -3.32
N TYR A 3 45.59 16.76 -3.48
CA TYR A 3 44.39 16.64 -2.63
C TYR A 3 43.26 17.66 -2.88
N PHE A 4 42.48 17.47 -3.95
CA PHE A 4 41.14 18.10 -4.04
C PHE A 4 40.08 17.27 -4.79
N LEU A 5 40.24 15.95 -4.85
CA LEU A 5 39.34 15.06 -5.62
C LEU A 5 39.16 13.72 -4.90
N LEU A 6 38.69 13.75 -3.65
CA LEU A 6 38.36 12.51 -2.93
C LEU A 6 37.33 12.65 -1.80
N ILE A 7 36.36 13.58 -1.92
CA ILE A 7 35.29 13.75 -0.90
C ILE A 7 33.87 13.73 -1.52
N CYS A 8 33.71 13.50 -2.83
CA CYS A 8 32.36 13.43 -3.44
C CYS A 8 31.80 12.00 -3.59
N CYS A 9 32.58 10.95 -3.30
CA CYS A 9 32.14 9.55 -3.50
C CYS A 9 31.63 8.84 -2.24
N LEU A 10 31.59 9.50 -1.06
CA LEU A 10 31.16 8.88 0.20
C LEU A 10 29.70 9.15 0.58
N GLY A 11 28.94 9.89 -0.23
CA GLY A 11 27.56 10.28 0.07
C GLY A 11 26.45 9.34 -0.45
N TYR A 12 26.78 8.29 -1.22
CA TYR A 12 25.77 7.49 -1.95
C TYR A 12 25.44 6.11 -1.35
N LEU A 13 25.89 5.80 -0.13
CA LEU A 13 25.65 4.47 0.48
C LEU A 13 24.62 4.46 1.63
N SER A 14 24.13 5.62 2.07
CA SER A 14 23.13 5.70 3.14
C SER A 14 21.72 5.76 2.56
N GLY A 15 21.20 4.60 2.13
CA GLY A 15 19.80 4.54 1.70
C GLY A 15 19.23 3.23 1.18
N CYS A 16 19.94 2.10 1.23
CA CYS A 16 19.27 0.80 1.08
C CYS A 16 18.45 0.53 2.34
N SER A 17 17.28 1.17 2.44
CA SER A 17 16.23 0.74 3.37
C SER A 17 15.82 -0.67 2.94
N SER A 18 16.37 -1.67 3.61
CA SER A 18 15.97 -3.06 3.41
C SER A 18 14.48 -3.15 3.73
N TYR A 19 13.68 -3.45 2.70
CA TYR A 19 12.25 -3.68 2.86
C TYR A 19 12.00 -4.68 3.99
N ARG A 20 11.17 -4.28 4.96
CA ARG A 20 10.72 -5.17 6.02
C ARG A 20 9.33 -5.70 5.66
N PRO A 21 9.13 -7.02 5.61
CA PRO A 21 7.80 -7.59 5.45
C PRO A 21 6.84 -7.08 6.53
N LEU A 22 5.56 -6.98 6.18
CA LEU A 22 4.52 -6.62 7.13
C LEU A 22 4.38 -7.70 8.21
N SER A 23 4.29 -7.26 9.47
CA SER A 23 3.94 -8.09 10.61
C SER A 23 2.77 -7.46 11.33
N LYS A 24 1.81 -8.28 11.77
CA LYS A 24 0.61 -7.80 12.48
C LYS A 24 0.95 -7.09 13.79
N ASP A 25 2.03 -7.51 14.44
CA ASP A 25 2.48 -6.95 15.73
C ASP A 25 2.99 -5.51 15.57
N ASN A 26 3.30 -5.10 14.33
CA ASN A 26 3.76 -3.76 14.00
C ASN A 26 2.65 -2.85 13.44
N ILE A 27 1.41 -3.35 13.35
CA ILE A 27 0.26 -2.58 12.86
C ILE A 27 -0.44 -1.92 14.05
N LYS A 28 -0.62 -0.60 13.96
CA LYS A 28 -1.37 0.20 14.92
C LYS A 28 -2.85 0.25 14.57
N ALA A 29 -3.17 0.49 13.30
CA ALA A 29 -4.54 0.61 12.81
C ALA A 29 -4.62 0.38 11.30
N VAL A 30 -5.81 0.00 10.83
CA VAL A 30 -6.14 -0.06 9.40
C VAL A 30 -7.29 0.91 9.12
N HIS A 31 -7.13 1.75 8.10
CA HIS A 31 -8.13 2.73 7.67
C HIS A 31 -8.63 2.36 6.28
N VAL A 32 -9.92 2.06 6.14
CA VAL A 32 -10.51 1.57 4.89
C VAL A 32 -11.06 2.75 4.08
N LEU A 33 -10.49 3.01 2.90
CA LEU A 33 -10.97 4.08 2.00
C LEU A 33 -12.09 3.58 1.09
N PHE A 34 -11.96 2.35 0.59
CA PHE A 34 -12.94 1.70 -0.27
C PHE A 34 -13.05 0.23 0.11
N LYS A 35 -14.28 -0.28 0.15
CA LYS A 35 -14.57 -1.70 0.32
C LYS A 35 -15.90 -2.03 -0.34
N ASP A 36 -15.90 -3.06 -1.17
CA ASP A 36 -17.10 -3.61 -1.78
C ASP A 36 -17.02 -5.15 -1.79
N ARG A 37 -18.19 -5.80 -1.91
CA ARG A 37 -18.32 -7.24 -2.13
C ARG A 37 -18.14 -7.61 -3.61
N GLY A 38 -18.30 -6.63 -4.51
CA GLY A 38 -18.11 -6.77 -5.94
C GLY A 38 -16.65 -6.90 -6.37
N TRP A 39 -16.45 -7.46 -7.56
CA TRP A 39 -15.14 -7.59 -8.22
C TRP A 39 -15.11 -6.85 -9.56
N GLY A 40 -16.25 -6.29 -9.97
CA GLY A 40 -16.49 -5.68 -11.28
C GLY A 40 -16.19 -4.19 -11.36
N HIS A 41 -15.15 -3.71 -10.66
CA HIS A 41 -14.83 -2.28 -10.59
C HIS A 41 -13.98 -1.78 -11.76
N HIS A 42 -14.14 -2.34 -12.96
CA HIS A 42 -13.40 -1.91 -14.14
C HIS A 42 -13.73 -0.47 -14.57
N ALA A 43 -14.92 0.02 -14.22
CA ALA A 43 -15.33 1.41 -14.42
C ALA A 43 -14.76 2.38 -13.36
N GLY A 44 -14.05 1.87 -12.35
CA GLY A 44 -13.55 2.63 -11.21
C GLY A 44 -14.26 2.32 -9.90
N TYR A 45 -13.81 2.98 -8.83
CA TYR A 45 -14.26 2.78 -7.46
C TYR A 45 -14.93 4.05 -6.93
N LYS A 46 -16.22 3.98 -6.59
CA LYS A 46 -16.92 5.10 -5.96
C LYS A 46 -16.57 5.15 -4.47
N LEU A 47 -15.98 6.25 -4.03
CA LEU A 47 -15.54 6.47 -2.66
C LEU A 47 -16.68 7.01 -1.78
N TYR A 48 -16.44 7.06 -0.47
CA TYR A 48 -17.43 7.51 0.52
C TYR A 48 -17.88 8.97 0.31
N ASP A 49 -17.02 9.81 -0.26
CA ASP A 49 -17.32 11.23 -0.54
C ASP A 49 -17.90 11.45 -1.94
N GLY A 50 -18.23 10.37 -2.65
CA GLY A 50 -18.80 10.40 -4.00
C GLY A 50 -17.78 10.54 -5.13
N SER A 51 -16.50 10.80 -4.83
CA SER A 51 -15.45 10.81 -5.83
C SER A 51 -15.18 9.41 -6.41
N ILE A 52 -14.52 9.35 -7.56
CA ILE A 52 -14.20 8.08 -8.25
C ILE A 52 -12.69 7.91 -8.32
N ALA A 53 -12.18 6.80 -7.78
CA ALA A 53 -10.83 6.35 -8.04
C ALA A 53 -10.80 5.52 -9.33
N THR A 54 -9.97 5.92 -10.29
CA THR A 54 -9.85 5.20 -11.57
C THR A 54 -9.21 3.83 -11.36
N TRP A 55 -9.78 2.80 -11.99
CA TRP A 55 -9.15 1.49 -12.07
C TRP A 55 -8.10 1.46 -13.19
N ASP A 56 -6.92 0.93 -12.88
CA ASP A 56 -5.89 0.60 -13.86
C ASP A 56 -5.06 -0.57 -13.35
N LYS A 57 -4.45 -1.33 -14.28
CA LYS A 57 -3.68 -2.54 -13.93
C LYS A 57 -2.44 -2.24 -13.05
N LYS A 58 -1.94 -1.00 -13.04
CA LYS A 58 -0.78 -0.58 -12.24
C LYS A 58 -1.18 0.09 -10.93
N ASN A 59 -2.48 0.17 -10.62
CA ASN A 59 -3.04 0.83 -9.45
C ASN A 59 -2.65 2.32 -9.32
N ILE A 60 -2.30 3.00 -10.42
CA ILE A 60 -1.96 4.43 -10.43
C ILE A 60 -3.12 5.28 -9.92
N GLY A 61 -4.35 5.04 -10.41
CA GLY A 61 -5.55 5.77 -10.00
C GLY A 61 -5.93 5.51 -8.54
N VAL A 62 -5.74 4.27 -8.07
CA VAL A 62 -5.91 3.91 -6.66
C VAL A 62 -4.90 4.62 -5.77
N LYS A 63 -3.61 4.62 -6.14
CA LYS A 63 -2.56 5.33 -5.41
C LYS A 63 -2.81 6.84 -5.38
N ALA A 64 -3.26 7.43 -6.49
CA ALA A 64 -3.63 8.84 -6.56
C ALA A 64 -4.79 9.16 -5.61
N ALA A 65 -5.84 8.33 -5.59
CA ALA A 65 -6.94 8.48 -4.65
C ALA A 65 -6.50 8.38 -3.19
N LEU A 66 -5.62 7.42 -2.86
CA LEU A 66 -5.05 7.27 -1.52
C LEU A 66 -4.21 8.49 -1.11
N ASN A 67 -3.41 9.05 -2.00
CA ASN A 67 -2.68 10.30 -1.71
C ASN A 67 -3.65 11.46 -1.42
N ASN A 68 -4.67 11.64 -2.27
CA ASN A 68 -5.63 12.74 -2.15
C ASN A 68 -6.48 12.68 -0.86
N HIS A 69 -6.69 11.48 -0.31
CA HIS A 69 -7.48 11.25 0.90
C HIS A 69 -6.64 11.08 2.17
N GLN A 70 -5.30 11.17 2.06
CA GLN A 70 -4.39 10.89 3.18
C GLN A 70 -4.67 11.77 4.41
N ASN A 71 -5.04 13.04 4.22
CA ASN A 71 -5.33 13.95 5.35
C ASN A 71 -6.72 13.74 5.97
N LYS A 72 -7.58 12.94 5.32
CA LYS A 72 -8.95 12.63 5.78
C LYS A 72 -9.04 11.26 6.46
N ARG A 73 -7.92 10.60 6.76
CA ARG A 73 -7.88 9.23 7.33
C ARG A 73 -8.66 9.07 8.64
N SER A 74 -8.74 10.11 9.45
CA SER A 74 -9.51 10.11 10.70
C SER A 74 -11.02 9.94 10.49
N LEU A 75 -11.52 10.23 9.30
CA LEU A 75 -12.93 10.08 8.92
C LEU A 75 -13.27 8.70 8.38
N LEU A 76 -12.26 7.87 8.13
CA LEU A 76 -12.43 6.55 7.52
C LEU A 76 -12.76 5.50 8.57
N LYS A 77 -13.40 4.41 8.12
CA LYS A 77 -13.61 3.24 8.96
C LYS A 77 -12.27 2.71 9.47
N LYS A 78 -12.14 2.58 10.78
CA LYS A 78 -10.94 2.10 11.47
C LYS A 78 -11.13 0.66 11.93
N GLU A 79 -10.16 -0.18 11.63
CA GLU A 79 -10.08 -1.59 12.04
C GLU A 79 -8.79 -1.84 12.85
N GLY A 80 -8.80 -2.91 13.65
CA GLY A 80 -7.66 -3.32 14.48
C GLY A 80 -6.54 -4.04 13.70
N SER A 81 -5.45 -4.37 14.39
CA SER A 81 -4.25 -5.01 13.82
C SER A 81 -4.51 -6.41 13.23
N ASP A 82 -5.44 -7.18 13.80
CA ASP A 82 -5.74 -8.54 13.34
C ASP A 82 -6.58 -8.57 12.04
N TYR A 83 -7.16 -7.44 11.62
CA TYR A 83 -8.09 -7.38 10.49
C TYR A 83 -7.48 -7.88 9.17
N LEU A 84 -6.23 -7.51 8.88
CA LEU A 84 -5.52 -7.90 7.66
C LEU A 84 -4.57 -9.09 7.87
N ALA A 85 -4.30 -9.49 9.11
CA ALA A 85 -3.30 -10.50 9.44
C ALA A 85 -3.46 -11.82 8.64
N PRO A 86 -4.68 -12.38 8.46
CA PRO A 86 -4.86 -13.61 7.67
C PRO A 86 -4.42 -13.49 6.21
N LEU A 87 -4.29 -12.27 5.68
CA LEU A 87 -3.99 -12.03 4.27
C LEU A 87 -2.49 -11.92 3.97
N PHE A 88 -1.63 -11.73 4.98
CA PHE A 88 -0.19 -11.55 4.77
C PHE A 88 0.72 -12.36 5.72
N VAL A 89 0.20 -12.85 6.86
CA VAL A 89 0.99 -13.66 7.81
C VAL A 89 1.39 -14.99 7.16
N ASN A 90 2.65 -15.38 7.32
CA ASN A 90 3.25 -16.60 6.77
C ASN A 90 3.17 -16.74 5.24
N LYS A 91 2.83 -15.67 4.52
CA LYS A 91 2.82 -15.67 3.06
C LYS A 91 4.16 -15.23 2.49
N LYS A 92 4.48 -15.75 1.31
CA LYS A 92 5.63 -15.26 0.55
C LYS A 92 5.26 -13.92 -0.08
N ASN A 93 6.23 -13.03 -0.21
CA ASN A 93 6.04 -11.76 -0.92
C ASN A 93 6.85 -11.71 -2.21
N PHE A 94 6.25 -11.14 -3.26
CA PHE A 94 6.84 -11.00 -4.59
C PHE A 94 6.63 -9.58 -5.12
N ARG A 95 7.41 -9.18 -6.11
CA ARG A 95 7.18 -7.91 -6.81
C ARG A 95 5.86 -7.98 -7.59
N TYR A 96 5.05 -6.94 -7.48
CA TYR A 96 3.81 -6.83 -8.24
C TYR A 96 4.10 -6.75 -9.74
N THR A 97 3.47 -7.64 -10.52
CA THR A 97 3.59 -7.69 -11.98
C THR A 97 2.19 -7.66 -12.62
N PRO A 98 1.86 -6.64 -13.43
CA PRO A 98 0.48 -6.39 -13.88
C PRO A 98 0.10 -7.22 -15.14
N ILE A 99 0.10 -8.54 -15.06
CA ILE A 99 -0.22 -9.42 -16.22
C ILE A 99 -1.73 -9.67 -16.34
N LYS A 100 -2.38 -10.10 -15.24
CA LYS A 100 -3.83 -10.27 -15.13
C LYS A 100 -4.26 -9.82 -13.73
N VAL A 101 -4.71 -8.58 -13.65
CA VAL A 101 -5.05 -7.93 -12.37
C VAL A 101 -6.55 -7.73 -12.33
N THR A 102 -7.21 -8.39 -11.39
CA THR A 102 -8.62 -8.11 -11.10
C THR A 102 -8.71 -6.82 -10.29
N PRO A 103 -9.81 -6.06 -10.41
CA PRO A 103 -10.03 -4.90 -9.56
C PRO A 103 -9.94 -5.26 -8.07
N LEU A 104 -9.51 -4.30 -7.28
CA LEU A 104 -9.41 -4.45 -5.82
C LEU A 104 -10.82 -4.49 -5.23
N LYS A 105 -11.06 -5.42 -4.31
CA LYS A 105 -12.31 -5.40 -3.52
C LYS A 105 -12.23 -4.42 -2.35
N GLU A 106 -11.01 -4.05 -1.97
CA GLU A 106 -10.73 -3.16 -0.85
C GLU A 106 -9.39 -2.47 -1.03
N PHE A 107 -9.28 -1.22 -0.60
CA PHE A 107 -8.00 -0.54 -0.43
C PHE A 107 -8.08 0.56 0.63
N GLY A 108 -6.93 0.92 1.18
CA GLY A 108 -6.85 1.87 2.28
C GLY A 108 -5.43 2.06 2.77
N TYR A 109 -5.32 2.34 4.06
CA TYR A 109 -4.07 2.62 4.75
C TYR A 109 -3.85 1.67 5.92
N ILE A 110 -2.59 1.31 6.14
CA ILE A 110 -2.12 0.68 7.37
C ILE A 110 -1.23 1.71 8.07
N GLU A 111 -1.62 2.09 9.29
CA GLU A 111 -0.78 2.87 10.18
C GLU A 111 0.08 1.89 10.99
N MET A 112 1.40 2.03 10.86
CA MET A 112 2.37 1.22 11.59
C MET A 112 2.66 1.84 12.97
N ASN A 113 3.13 1.04 13.92
CA ASN A 113 3.59 1.53 15.23
C ASN A 113 4.76 2.54 15.10
N SER A 114 5.52 2.48 14.01
CA SER A 114 6.57 3.45 13.65
C SER A 114 6.04 4.78 13.11
N ASN A 115 4.71 4.97 13.06
CA ASN A 115 4.01 6.05 12.35
C ASN A 115 4.22 6.05 10.82
N GLN A 116 4.85 5.02 10.26
CA GLN A 116 4.87 4.81 8.82
C GLN A 116 3.45 4.50 8.32
N LEU A 117 3.10 5.05 7.16
CA LEU A 117 1.83 4.80 6.50
C LEU A 117 2.07 3.92 5.26
N ILE A 118 1.39 2.77 5.20
CA ILE A 118 1.44 1.87 4.05
C ILE A 118 0.10 1.92 3.34
N PHE A 119 0.13 2.06 2.02
CA PHE A 119 -1.03 1.91 1.16
C PHE A 119 -1.24 0.44 0.87
N TYR A 120 -2.46 -0.04 1.07
CA TYR A 120 -2.78 -1.45 0.82
C TYR A 120 -3.94 -1.62 -0.15
N GLY A 121 -3.95 -2.75 -0.82
CA GLY A 121 -5.07 -3.25 -1.61
C GLY A 121 -5.32 -4.73 -1.32
N ILE A 122 -6.56 -5.16 -1.48
CA ILE A 122 -6.93 -6.58 -1.43
C ILE A 122 -7.52 -6.96 -2.77
N MET A 123 -6.91 -7.97 -3.39
CA MET A 123 -7.33 -8.56 -4.65
C MET A 123 -7.69 -10.02 -4.39
N GLY A 124 -8.97 -10.30 -4.16
CA GLY A 124 -9.42 -11.62 -3.71
C GLY A 124 -8.83 -12.03 -2.36
N ASN A 125 -8.01 -13.09 -2.34
CA ASN A 125 -7.32 -13.55 -1.13
C ASN A 125 -5.86 -13.05 -1.05
N THR A 126 -5.48 -12.20 -2.00
CA THR A 126 -4.13 -11.65 -2.16
C THR A 126 -4.08 -10.26 -1.54
N PHE A 127 -3.08 -10.04 -0.69
CA PHE A 127 -2.79 -8.72 -0.16
C PHE A 127 -1.72 -8.04 -1.01
N ILE A 128 -1.91 -6.74 -1.29
CA ILE A 128 -0.99 -5.93 -2.08
C ILE A 128 -0.54 -4.74 -1.23
N ASP A 129 0.76 -4.66 -0.98
CA ASP A 129 1.42 -3.47 -0.46
C ASP A 129 1.67 -2.53 -1.65
N LEU A 130 0.79 -1.55 -1.79
CA LEU A 130 0.80 -0.57 -2.88
C LEU A 130 1.91 0.47 -2.71
N THR A 131 2.43 0.65 -1.49
CA THR A 131 3.56 1.55 -1.24
C THR A 131 4.84 0.97 -1.83
N ASN A 132 5.07 -0.33 -1.62
CA ASN A 132 6.32 -1.00 -2.02
C ASN A 132 6.17 -1.89 -3.26
N ASP A 133 4.99 -1.91 -3.89
CA ASP A 133 4.65 -2.76 -5.02
C ASP A 133 4.94 -4.25 -4.74
N LYS A 134 4.49 -4.74 -3.58
CA LYS A 134 4.64 -6.13 -3.15
C LYS A 134 3.29 -6.84 -3.07
N VAL A 135 3.31 -8.13 -3.39
CA VAL A 135 2.15 -9.01 -3.37
C VAL A 135 2.41 -10.14 -2.41
N TYR A 136 1.44 -10.41 -1.54
CA TYR A 136 1.47 -11.48 -0.55
C TYR A 136 0.46 -12.56 -0.94
N HIS A 137 0.96 -13.75 -1.27
CA HIS A 137 0.18 -14.90 -1.71
C HIS A 137 0.71 -16.20 -1.09
#